data_AF-A0A6A3MQK6-F1
#
_entry.id   AF-A0A6A3MQK6-F1
#
_cell.length_a   1.000
_cell.length_b   1.000
_cell.length_c   1.000
_cell.angle_alpha   90.00
_cell.angle_beta   90.00
_cell.angle_gamma   90.00
#
_symmetry.space_group_name_H-M   'P 1'
#
loop_
_entity.id
_entity.type
_entity.pdbx_description
1 polymer ?
#
loop_
_entity_poly.entity_id
_entity_poly.type
_entity_poly.pdbx_seq_one_letter_code
_entity_poly.pdbx_strand_id
1 'polypeptide(L)'
;MFVHKDATDTYGWMKLVALKNFPFAHVDAPAIRAAVRYKAKDRATLLKRITALVGVIDIKIGEELFGEKFVLMFDRFTDSVEHAIAIFAATKMGVRFLAFSPF
;
A
#
# COMPACT_ATOMS: atom_id res chain seq x y z
N MET A 1 25.90 -21.20 -19.76
CA MET A 1 26.62 -20.31 -18.82
C MET A 1 25.93 -20.41 -17.47
N PHE A 2 26.52 -21.15 -16.52
CA PHE A 2 25.94 -21.32 -15.18
C PHE A 2 26.28 -20.09 -14.34
N VAL A 3 25.38 -19.12 -14.29
CA VAL A 3 25.54 -17.98 -13.37
C VAL A 3 25.16 -18.48 -11.98
N HIS A 4 26.04 -18.25 -11.00
CA HIS A 4 25.76 -18.55 -9.60
C HIS A 4 24.45 -17.87 -9.18
N LYS A 5 23.57 -18.59 -8.49
CA LYS A 5 22.23 -18.09 -8.12
C LYS A 5 22.33 -16.77 -7.36
N ASP A 6 23.25 -16.69 -6.40
CA ASP A 6 23.47 -15.49 -5.60
C ASP A 6 23.89 -14.29 -6.46
N ALA A 7 24.70 -14.49 -7.51
CA ALA A 7 25.11 -13.42 -8.41
C ALA A 7 23.93 -12.89 -9.24
N THR A 8 23.02 -13.79 -9.65
CA THR A 8 21.77 -13.41 -10.35
C THR A 8 20.86 -12.59 -9.43
N ASP A 9 20.71 -13.03 -8.18
CA ASP A 9 19.84 -12.37 -7.19
C ASP A 9 20.40 -10.99 -6.81
N THR A 10 21.71 -10.87 -6.54
CA THR A 10 22.36 -9.58 -6.26
C THR A 10 22.19 -8.60 -7.43
N TYR A 11 22.32 -9.06 -8.67
CA TYR A 11 22.13 -8.22 -9.85
C TYR A 11 20.66 -7.76 -10.01
N GLY A 12 19.70 -8.63 -9.69
CA GLY A 12 18.27 -8.28 -9.65
C GLY A 12 17.97 -7.14 -8.66
N TRP A 13 18.53 -7.24 -7.44
CA TRP A 13 18.42 -6.19 -6.43
C TRP A 13 19.08 -4.88 -6.86
N MET A 14 20.28 -4.95 -7.45
CA MET A 14 20.97 -3.77 -7.97
C MET A 14 20.11 -3.02 -9.00
N LYS A 15 19.45 -3.74 -9.93
CA LYS A 15 18.56 -3.12 -10.91
C LYS A 15 17.39 -2.38 -10.27
N LEU A 16 16.79 -2.95 -9.23
CA LEU A 16 15.70 -2.28 -8.51
C LEU A 16 16.20 -0.98 -7.86
N VAL A 17 17.30 -1.04 -7.13
CA VAL A 17 17.81 0.12 -6.40
C VAL A 17 18.35 1.20 -7.35
N ALA A 18 19.25 0.84 -8.26
CA ALA A 18 19.95 1.79 -9.11
C ALA A 18 19.12 2.29 -10.30
N LEU A 19 18.28 1.45 -10.92
CA LEU A 19 17.54 1.83 -12.12
C LEU A 19 16.09 2.25 -11.86
N LYS A 20 15.51 1.83 -10.73
CA LYS A 20 14.12 2.16 -10.37
C LYS A 20 14.02 3.04 -9.14
N ASN A 21 15.14 3.59 -8.66
CA ASN A 21 15.23 4.40 -7.45
C ASN A 21 14.55 3.72 -6.25
N PHE A 22 14.66 2.38 -6.17
CA PHE A 22 14.06 1.64 -5.07
C PHE A 22 14.85 1.92 -3.79
N PRO A 23 14.21 2.44 -2.71
CA PRO A 23 14.93 2.80 -1.50
C PRO A 23 15.65 1.61 -0.87
N PHE A 24 16.91 1.81 -0.44
CA PHE A 24 17.66 0.77 0.26
C PHE A 24 16.95 0.29 1.53
N ALA A 25 16.24 1.19 2.23
CA ALA A 25 15.45 0.85 3.41
C ALA A 25 14.37 -0.22 3.16
N HIS A 26 13.94 -0.41 1.91
CA HIS A 26 12.92 -1.38 1.55
C HIS A 26 13.46 -2.78 1.22
N VAL A 27 14.78 -2.97 1.10
CA VAL A 27 15.39 -4.27 0.78
C VAL A 27 15.14 -5.29 1.91
N ASP A 28 15.16 -4.82 3.15
CA ASP A 28 14.97 -5.67 4.34
C ASP A 28 13.51 -5.78 4.78
N ALA A 29 12.61 -5.00 4.18
CA ALA A 29 11.20 -5.01 4.53
C ALA A 29 10.59 -6.40 4.24
N PRO A 30 9.99 -7.08 5.24
CA PRO A 30 9.43 -8.42 5.06
C PRO A 30 8.37 -8.49 3.95
N ALA A 31 7.55 -7.45 3.82
CA ALA A 31 6.52 -7.35 2.78
C ALA A 31 7.13 -7.31 1.37
N ILE A 32 8.26 -6.61 1.19
CA ILE A 32 8.95 -6.52 -0.11
C ILE A 32 9.61 -7.85 -0.45
N ARG A 33 10.29 -8.47 0.51
CA ARG A 33 10.90 -9.81 0.32
C ARG A 33 9.86 -10.86 -0.03
N ALA A 34 8.67 -10.79 0.57
CA ALA A 34 7.54 -11.63 0.19
C ALA A 34 7.04 -11.28 -1.23
N ALA A 35 6.93 -9.99 -1.56
CA ALA A 35 6.42 -9.54 -2.85
C ALA A 35 7.28 -9.95 -4.05
N VAL A 36 8.60 -9.97 -3.89
CA VAL A 36 9.55 -10.43 -4.93
C VAL A 36 9.29 -11.89 -5.32
N ARG A 37 8.66 -12.69 -4.45
CA ARG A 37 8.30 -14.10 -4.74
C ARG A 37 7.00 -14.24 -5.54
N TYR A 38 6.22 -13.17 -5.71
CA TYR A 38 4.99 -13.23 -6.49
C TYR A 38 5.28 -13.36 -7.98
N LYS A 39 4.39 -14.06 -8.69
CA LYS A 39 4.43 -14.09 -10.15
C LYS A 39 4.22 -12.69 -10.72
N ALA A 40 4.88 -12.41 -11.84
CA ALA A 40 4.70 -11.18 -12.58
C ALA A 40 3.21 -10.94 -12.86
N LYS A 41 2.78 -9.70 -12.68
CA LYS A 41 1.41 -9.25 -12.89
C LYS A 41 1.47 -7.92 -13.61
N ASP A 42 0.63 -7.76 -14.63
CA ASP A 42 0.55 -6.50 -15.35
C ASP A 42 -0.14 -5.42 -14.48
N ARG A 43 0.17 -4.16 -14.80
CA ARG A 43 -0.33 -2.99 -14.06
C ARG A 43 -1.86 -2.91 -14.09
N ALA A 44 -2.49 -3.19 -15.23
CA ALA A 44 -3.94 -3.04 -15.38
C ALA A 44 -4.70 -4.06 -14.52
N THR A 45 -4.25 -5.32 -14.51
CA THR A 45 -4.80 -6.37 -13.66
C THR A 45 -4.59 -6.07 -12.19
N LEU A 46 -3.41 -5.56 -11.80
CA LEU A 46 -3.16 -5.19 -10.41
C LEU A 46 -4.11 -4.06 -9.96
N LEU A 47 -4.23 -2.99 -10.75
CA LEU A 47 -5.14 -1.88 -10.46
C LEU A 47 -6.59 -2.36 -10.36
N LYS A 48 -7.08 -3.14 -11.34
CA LYS A 48 -8.43 -3.70 -11.30
C LYS A 48 -8.70 -4.50 -10.03
N ARG A 49 -7.74 -5.31 -9.58
CA ARG A 49 -7.86 -6.10 -8.35
C ARG A 49 -7.84 -5.23 -7.09
N ILE A 50 -7.01 -4.19 -7.04
CA ILE A 50 -6.98 -3.24 -5.91
C ILE A 50 -8.33 -2.50 -5.83
N THR A 51 -8.85 -1.99 -6.95
CA THR A 51 -10.16 -1.33 -6.98
C THR A 51 -11.29 -2.25 -6.56
N ALA A 52 -11.28 -3.51 -7.01
CA ALA A 52 -12.26 -4.50 -6.56
C ALA A 52 -12.14 -4.82 -5.06
N LEU A 53 -10.92 -4.80 -4.52
CA LEU A 53 -10.67 -5.03 -3.10
C LEU A 53 -11.21 -3.88 -2.24
N VAL A 54 -11.16 -2.63 -2.72
CA VAL A 54 -11.73 -1.47 -2.01
C VAL A 54 -13.21 -1.71 -1.69
N GLY A 55 -14.02 -2.14 -2.66
CA GLY A 55 -15.44 -2.41 -2.41
C GLY A 55 -15.70 -3.50 -1.36
N VAL A 56 -14.84 -4.53 -1.29
CA VAL A 56 -14.93 -5.58 -0.25
C VAL A 56 -14.54 -5.02 1.13
N ILE A 57 -13.51 -4.17 1.17
CA ILE A 57 -13.06 -3.51 2.39
C ILE A 57 -14.14 -2.55 2.91
N ASP A 58 -14.80 -1.80 2.04
CA ASP A 58 -15.85 -0.85 2.41
C ASP A 58 -17.04 -1.56 3.08
N ILE A 59 -17.46 -2.71 2.54
CA ILE A 59 -18.51 -3.55 3.15
C ILE A 59 -18.08 -3.97 4.56
N LYS A 60 -16.85 -4.48 4.70
CA LYS A 60 -16.32 -4.94 5.99
C LYS A 60 -16.18 -3.79 7.00
N ILE A 61 -15.74 -2.61 6.57
CA ILE A 61 -15.71 -1.41 7.41
C ILE A 61 -17.13 -1.04 7.85
N GLY A 62 -18.11 -1.08 6.94
CA GLY A 62 -19.51 -0.83 7.24
C GLY A 62 -20.06 -1.79 8.30
N GLU A 63 -19.82 -3.10 8.15
CA GLU A 63 -20.22 -4.12 9.13
C GLU A 63 -19.55 -3.91 10.50
N GLU A 64 -18.26 -3.59 10.52
CA GLU A 64 -17.51 -3.41 11.77
C GLU A 64 -17.81 -2.09 12.49
N LEU A 65 -18.23 -1.06 11.76
CA LEU A 65 -18.69 0.22 12.34
C LEU A 65 -20.18 0.20 12.68
N PHE A 66 -20.95 -0.79 12.21
CA PHE A 66 -22.38 -0.86 12.44
C PHE A 66 -22.69 -1.04 13.94
N GLY A 67 -23.41 -0.08 14.52
CA GLY A 67 -23.77 -0.10 15.94
C GLY A 67 -22.65 0.31 16.90
N GLU A 68 -21.45 0.63 16.40
CA GLU A 68 -20.36 1.16 17.20
C GLU A 68 -20.41 2.69 17.28
N LYS A 69 -20.03 3.24 18.44
CA LYS A 69 -19.78 4.69 18.54
C LYS A 69 -18.38 4.97 18.01
N PHE A 70 -18.30 5.88 17.05
CA PHE A 70 -17.04 6.32 16.47
C PHE A 70 -16.98 7.84 16.36
N VAL A 71 -15.76 8.36 16.30
CA VAL A 71 -15.48 9.77 16.00
C VAL A 71 -14.87 9.85 14.62
N LEU A 72 -15.27 10.85 13.83
CA LEU A 72 -14.60 11.17 12.57
C LEU A 72 -13.37 12.04 12.86
N MET A 73 -12.20 11.55 12.46
CA MET A 73 -10.96 12.31 12.49
C MET A 73 -10.63 12.78 11.07
N PHE A 74 -10.39 14.07 10.92
CA PHE A 74 -10.00 14.69 9.67
C PHE A 74 -8.55 15.12 9.78
N ASP A 75 -7.68 14.50 9.00
CA ASP A 75 -6.27 14.84 8.91
C ASP A 75 -6.02 15.56 7.59
N ARG A 76 -5.58 16.82 7.67
CA ARG A 76 -5.23 17.59 6.48
C ARG A 76 -3.75 17.46 6.25
N PHE A 77 -3.36 17.11 5.02
CA PHE A 77 -1.97 17.23 4.62
C PHE A 77 -1.89 18.08 3.36
N THR A 78 -0.74 18.74 3.23
CA THR A 78 -0.36 19.49 2.04
C THR A 78 0.92 18.88 1.55
N ASP A 79 0.93 18.43 0.29
CA ASP A 79 2.17 18.06 -0.40
C ASP A 79 2.41 19.03 -1.55
N SER A 80 3.45 19.86 -1.38
CA SER A 80 3.75 20.99 -2.25
C SER A 80 2.56 21.94 -2.44
N VAL A 81 1.80 21.80 -3.54
CA VAL A 81 0.65 22.65 -3.90
C VAL A 81 -0.68 21.91 -3.80
N GLU A 82 -0.65 20.61 -3.55
CA GLU A 82 -1.85 19.79 -3.43
C GLU A 82 -2.30 19.77 -1.97
N HIS A 83 -3.53 20.18 -1.73
CA HIS A 83 -4.18 20.06 -0.43
C HIS A 83 -5.08 18.84 -0.46
N ALA A 84 -5.08 18.07 0.62
CA ALA A 84 -5.98 16.93 0.72
C ALA A 84 -6.36 16.65 2.17
N ILE A 85 -7.49 15.95 2.34
CA ILE A 85 -7.97 15.48 3.64
C ILE A 85 -8.08 13.96 3.60
N ALA A 86 -7.42 13.32 4.57
CA ALA A 86 -7.69 11.95 4.94
C ALA A 86 -8.74 11.93 6.06
N ILE A 87 -9.77 11.09 5.88
CA ILE A 87 -10.87 10.91 6.81
C ILE A 87 -10.73 9.53 7.45
N PHE A 88 -10.82 9.48 8.77
CA PHE A 88 -10.73 8.26 9.55
C PHE A 88 -11.92 8.09 10.50
N ALA A 89 -12.28 6.84 10.79
CA ALA A 89 -13.11 6.48 11.94
C ALA A 89 -12.21 6.08 13.11
N ALA A 90 -12.32 6.78 14.22
CA ALA A 90 -11.72 6.39 15.48
C ALA A 90 -12.76 5.68 16.35
N THR A 91 -12.47 4.44 16.73
CA THR A 91 -13.31 3.61 17.61
C THR A 91 -12.50 3.19 18.83
N LYS A 92 -13.13 2.50 19.79
CA LYS A 92 -12.44 1.88 20.94
C LYS A 92 -11.34 0.88 20.52
N MET A 93 -11.40 0.37 19.30
CA MET A 93 -10.45 -0.61 18.75
C MET A 93 -9.28 0.05 18.00
N GLY A 94 -9.30 1.38 17.84
CA GLY A 94 -8.27 2.14 17.12
C GLY A 94 -8.82 2.95 15.95
N VAL A 95 -7.90 3.39 15.08
CA VAL A 95 -8.20 4.30 13.97
C VAL A 95 -8.23 3.53 12.65
N ARG A 96 -9.25 3.79 11.83
CA ARG A 96 -9.41 3.21 10.49
C ARG A 96 -9.54 4.29 9.45
N PHE A 97 -8.76 4.16 8.37
CA PHE A 97 -8.89 5.03 7.21
C PHE A 97 -10.21 4.74 6.48
N LEU A 98 -10.94 5.81 6.12
CA LEU A 98 -12.20 5.73 5.40
C LEU A 98 -12.07 6.27 3.97
N ALA A 99 -11.55 7.48 3.83
CA ALA A 99 -11.54 8.18 2.56
C ALA A 99 -10.40 9.18 2.47
N PHE A 100 -10.01 9.49 1.24
CA PHE A 100 -9.05 10.52 0.92
C PHE A 100 -9.65 11.42 -0.14
N SER A 101 -9.66 12.73 0.11
CA SER A 101 -10.19 13.73 -0.80
C SER A 101 -9.10 14.76 -1.13
N PRO A 102 -8.62 14.81 -2.38
CA PRO A 102 -7.86 15.96 -2.86
C PRO A 102 -8.76 17.19 -3.04
N PHE A 103 -8.18 18.38 -2.93
CA PHE A 103 -8.81 19.67 -3.20
C PHE A 103 -8.32 20.27 -4.53
#